data_AF-A0A662CF75-F1
#
_entry.id   AF-A0A662CF75-F1
#
_cell.length_a   1.000
_cell.length_b   1.000
_cell.length_c   1.000
_cell.angle_alpha   90.00
_cell.angle_beta   90.00
_cell.angle_gamma   90.00
#
_symmetry.space_group_name_H-M   'P 1'
#
loop_
_entity.id
_entity.type
_entity.pdbx_description
1 polymer ?
#
loop_
_entity_poly.entity_id
_entity_poly.type
_entity_poly.pdbx_seq_one_letter_code
_entity_poly.pdbx_strand_id
1 'polypeptide(L)'
;MSKTVLQLHLSIPLNKKDKINDHIMKKQQQFLVLLIALLALPGLSILADDPEADFSWPIEIESEDGFVTTLYQPQLESFHEDILEGRMAVTIKPPEKELIFGALWFKARMATDKENRTVVLEKMDIIKTHFPDIVDEEKSSSFTKLLSSEMESWNLEMSLDRILASMAEVENLKVLSDEINNDPPSIYFRTSPAVLMMVDGEPILKEDEETKIEYVVNTPFFMVKDPKKEKYYVKGGPFWYVSTDMLKGWEETSKVPSKVKKFAEQYADEEESDSVAQSYTEAPELIVETKAAELVMVDGEIDYKPIESTTLLFVSNSESDIIMDINSQNHYLLLAGRWYQSKSLKDGDWKFSEPEDLPEDFNNIPDDSEMAEVRPSIPGTPEAQTALLEQSIPQTATIDRAEAKTSVSYDGNPQFEEIEGTSVAYAVNTDKTVLLINSVYYVVEDAVWFMSDKPTGPWEVCVIRPDEVDQIPPESPVYNVKYTYIYESTPEVVYVGYLPGYTHSYVYGGVVVYGTGYYYQPWYGAYYYPRPVTWGYGVHYNPYSGWGFSFGISYGWIGWGFHPYRRAYWGPRGYHRGYRHGYNRGYRHGARRGYSAGYRAGQRNSNRNVYN
;
A
#
# COMPACT_ATOMS: atom_id res chain seq x y z
N MET A 1 63.75 19.03 -17.62
CA MET A 1 65.13 18.49 -17.62
C MET A 1 65.14 17.29 -16.67
N SER A 2 65.40 16.02 -17.00
CA SER A 2 65.96 15.37 -18.19
C SER A 2 65.56 13.86 -18.19
N LYS A 3 65.04 13.38 -19.33
CA LYS A 3 65.22 12.11 -20.07
C LYS A 3 65.40 10.77 -19.31
N THR A 4 64.62 9.69 -19.52
CA THR A 4 64.26 8.90 -20.73
C THR A 4 65.31 7.81 -21.12
N VAL A 5 64.94 6.53 -20.87
CA VAL A 5 65.02 5.32 -21.74
C VAL A 5 66.38 4.62 -22.03
N LEU A 6 66.44 3.29 -21.85
CA LEU A 6 66.64 2.31 -22.94
C LEU A 6 66.48 0.83 -22.52
N GLN A 7 65.71 0.09 -23.32
CA GLN A 7 65.59 -1.38 -23.40
C GLN A 7 66.87 -2.02 -23.95
N LEU A 8 67.06 -3.34 -23.72
CA LEU A 8 67.54 -4.26 -24.75
C LEU A 8 67.14 -5.71 -24.46
N HIS A 9 66.95 -6.44 -25.55
CA HIS A 9 66.24 -7.70 -25.73
C HIS A 9 67.22 -8.86 -26.02
N LEU A 10 66.71 -10.10 -25.89
CA LEU A 10 67.12 -11.35 -26.58
C LEU A 10 68.36 -12.13 -26.09
N SER A 11 68.15 -13.39 -25.69
CA SER A 11 68.40 -14.59 -26.54
C SER A 11 68.52 -15.88 -25.70
N ILE A 12 67.72 -16.89 -26.05
CA ILE A 12 67.72 -18.27 -25.51
C ILE A 12 68.83 -19.09 -26.22
N PRO A 13 69.36 -20.18 -25.62
CA PRO A 13 69.07 -21.48 -26.22
C PRO A 13 68.74 -22.59 -25.21
N LEU A 14 67.69 -23.34 -25.55
CA LEU A 14 67.25 -24.61 -24.99
C LEU A 14 68.26 -25.73 -25.28
N ASN A 15 68.45 -26.66 -24.34
CA ASN A 15 68.36 -28.08 -24.70
C ASN A 15 68.20 -29.05 -23.52
N LYS A 16 67.42 -30.11 -23.78
CA LYS A 16 67.24 -31.37 -23.02
C LYS A 16 66.32 -31.36 -21.79
N LYS A 17 65.02 -31.09 -22.02
CA LYS A 17 63.92 -31.68 -21.22
C LYS A 17 62.72 -32.21 -22.03
N ASP A 18 62.81 -32.30 -23.35
CA ASP A 18 61.65 -32.57 -24.23
C ASP A 18 61.57 -33.99 -24.81
N LYS A 19 61.90 -35.03 -24.04
CA LYS A 19 61.61 -36.42 -24.48
C LYS A 19 60.87 -37.30 -23.49
N ILE A 20 60.42 -36.75 -22.35
CA ILE A 20 59.65 -37.52 -21.35
C ILE A 20 58.21 -36.99 -21.19
N ASN A 21 57.89 -35.78 -21.68
CA ASN A 21 56.54 -35.20 -21.56
C ASN A 21 55.58 -35.50 -22.73
N ASP A 22 56.09 -35.98 -23.88
CA ASP A 22 55.23 -36.30 -25.04
C ASP A 22 54.46 -37.62 -24.90
N HIS A 23 54.88 -38.50 -23.98
CA HIS A 23 54.16 -39.75 -23.71
C HIS A 23 53.07 -39.61 -22.64
N ILE A 24 53.10 -38.53 -21.85
CA ILE A 24 52.13 -38.26 -20.79
C ILE A 24 51.00 -37.36 -21.30
N MET A 25 51.26 -36.43 -22.24
CA MET A 25 50.20 -35.62 -22.85
C MET A 25 49.34 -36.35 -23.90
N LYS A 26 49.87 -37.36 -24.60
CA LYS A 26 49.05 -38.18 -25.53
C LYS A 26 48.06 -39.12 -24.86
N LYS A 27 48.28 -39.49 -23.58
CA LYS A 27 47.34 -40.32 -22.81
C LYS A 27 46.24 -39.50 -22.12
N GLN A 28 46.46 -38.21 -21.87
CA GLN A 28 45.45 -37.33 -21.29
C GLN A 28 44.50 -36.70 -22.35
N GLN A 29 44.92 -36.59 -23.61
CA GLN A 29 44.01 -36.18 -24.71
C GLN A 29 43.14 -37.32 -25.27
N GLN A 30 43.48 -38.59 -25.06
CA GLN A 30 42.63 -39.72 -25.46
C GLN A 30 41.53 -40.07 -24.43
N PHE A 31 41.70 -39.66 -23.17
CA PHE A 31 40.66 -39.81 -22.14
C PHE A 31 39.63 -38.68 -22.14
N LEU A 32 39.98 -37.49 -22.67
CA LEU A 32 39.05 -36.36 -22.75
C LEU A 32 38.12 -36.42 -23.98
N VAL A 33 38.49 -37.17 -25.03
CA VAL A 33 37.67 -37.36 -26.24
C VAL A 33 36.70 -38.55 -26.11
N LEU A 34 36.96 -39.51 -25.20
CA LEU A 34 36.03 -40.61 -24.93
C LEU A 34 34.89 -40.23 -23.96
N LEU A 35 35.02 -39.14 -23.21
CA LEU A 35 33.95 -38.64 -22.32
C LEU A 35 32.96 -37.70 -23.04
N ILE A 36 33.32 -37.19 -24.23
CA ILE A 36 32.52 -36.23 -25.01
C ILE A 36 31.75 -36.91 -26.16
N ALA A 37 31.98 -38.21 -26.42
CA ALA A 37 31.27 -38.97 -27.46
C ALA A 37 30.07 -39.81 -26.94
N LEU A 38 29.70 -39.70 -25.65
CA LEU A 38 28.53 -40.39 -25.08
C LEU A 38 27.32 -39.46 -24.84
N LEU A 39 27.40 -38.17 -25.20
CA LEU A 39 26.34 -37.17 -24.96
C LEU A 39 25.66 -36.67 -26.25
N ALA A 40 25.78 -37.40 -27.36
CA ALA A 40 25.12 -37.02 -28.61
C ALA A 40 24.61 -38.25 -29.38
N LEU A 41 23.48 -38.79 -28.94
CA LEU A 41 22.54 -39.57 -29.76
C LEU A 41 21.11 -39.26 -29.28
N PRO A 42 20.20 -38.84 -30.18
CA PRO A 42 18.81 -38.56 -29.84
C PRO A 42 17.96 -39.85 -29.85
N GLY A 43 16.99 -39.94 -28.94
CA GLY A 43 15.80 -40.77 -29.09
C GLY A 43 15.90 -42.21 -28.60
N LEU A 44 15.56 -42.42 -27.33
CA LEU A 44 14.59 -43.43 -26.87
C LEU A 44 14.44 -43.23 -25.35
N SER A 45 13.68 -42.21 -24.96
CA SER A 45 13.14 -42.17 -23.61
C SER A 45 12.14 -43.31 -23.51
N ILE A 46 12.55 -44.37 -22.81
CA ILE A 46 11.64 -45.34 -22.23
C ILE A 46 10.73 -44.50 -21.33
N LEU A 47 9.44 -44.44 -21.66
CA LEU A 47 8.39 -44.00 -20.75
C LEU A 47 8.48 -44.89 -19.51
N ALA A 48 9.18 -44.41 -18.49
CA ALA A 48 8.79 -44.70 -17.14
C ALA A 48 7.53 -43.84 -16.92
N ASP A 49 6.37 -44.47 -16.99
CA ASP A 49 5.17 -43.98 -16.33
C ASP A 49 5.55 -43.83 -14.86
N ASP A 50 5.82 -42.60 -14.44
CA ASP A 50 5.70 -42.20 -13.05
C ASP A 50 4.28 -41.65 -12.89
N PRO A 51 3.35 -42.38 -12.26
CA PRO A 51 2.02 -41.86 -12.00
C PRO A 51 2.07 -41.00 -10.73
N GLU A 52 2.87 -39.95 -10.72
CA GLU A 52 2.63 -38.83 -9.82
C GLU A 52 1.70 -37.87 -10.57
N ALA A 53 0.43 -37.89 -10.19
CA ALA A 53 -0.52 -36.88 -10.59
C ALA A 53 -0.05 -35.54 -9.99
N ASP A 54 0.72 -34.78 -10.77
CA ASP A 54 1.02 -33.38 -10.50
C ASP A 54 -0.30 -32.60 -10.44
N PHE A 55 -0.82 -32.34 -9.24
CA PHE A 55 -1.90 -31.39 -9.02
C PHE A 55 -1.34 -29.97 -9.22
N SER A 56 -1.41 -29.46 -10.45
CA SER A 56 -1.10 -28.07 -10.76
C SER A 56 -2.26 -27.17 -10.36
N TRP A 57 -2.03 -26.24 -9.43
CA TRP A 57 -2.95 -25.11 -9.24
C TRP A 57 -2.97 -24.23 -10.51
N PRO A 58 -4.12 -23.62 -10.85
CA PRO A 58 -5.41 -23.72 -10.17
C PRO A 58 -6.12 -25.08 -10.39
N ILE A 59 -6.98 -25.48 -9.46
CA ILE A 59 -7.79 -26.71 -9.57
C ILE A 59 -9.15 -26.35 -10.18
N GLU A 60 -9.47 -26.95 -11.31
CA GLU A 60 -10.78 -26.82 -11.95
C GLU A 60 -11.68 -27.99 -11.59
N ILE A 61 -12.93 -27.68 -11.23
CA ILE A 61 -13.94 -28.65 -10.83
C ILE A 61 -15.22 -28.31 -11.59
N GLU A 62 -15.69 -29.26 -12.38
CA GLU A 62 -16.96 -29.14 -13.11
C GLU A 62 -18.07 -29.80 -12.29
N SER A 63 -19.13 -29.04 -11.97
CA SER A 63 -20.32 -29.58 -11.30
C SER A 63 -21.25 -30.29 -12.28
N GLU A 64 -22.12 -31.17 -11.78
CA GLU A 64 -23.12 -31.88 -12.61
C GLU A 64 -24.05 -30.92 -13.37
N ASP A 65 -24.23 -29.69 -12.87
CA ASP A 65 -25.04 -28.62 -13.46
C ASP A 65 -24.27 -27.76 -14.49
N GLY A 66 -23.01 -28.11 -14.82
CA GLY A 66 -22.18 -27.46 -15.83
C GLY A 66 -21.47 -26.18 -15.38
N PHE A 67 -21.38 -25.93 -14.07
CA PHE A 67 -20.58 -24.83 -13.54
C PHE A 67 -19.12 -25.27 -13.46
N VAL A 68 -18.21 -24.43 -13.94
CA VAL A 68 -16.76 -24.65 -13.73
C VAL A 68 -16.32 -23.77 -12.56
N THR A 69 -15.93 -24.40 -11.46
CA THR A 69 -15.34 -23.75 -10.30
C THR A 69 -13.83 -23.93 -10.36
N THR A 70 -13.11 -22.82 -10.41
CA THR A 70 -11.65 -22.80 -10.38
C THR A 70 -11.20 -22.32 -9.02
N LEU A 71 -10.52 -23.18 -8.27
CA LEU A 71 -9.88 -22.86 -7.01
C LEU A 71 -8.45 -22.42 -7.29
N TYR A 72 -8.07 -21.24 -6.82
CA TYR A 72 -6.69 -20.78 -6.89
C TYR A 72 -5.93 -21.25 -5.66
N GLN A 73 -4.60 -21.23 -5.76
CA GLN A 73 -3.74 -21.68 -4.68
C GLN A 73 -4.12 -20.97 -3.36
N PRO A 74 -4.37 -21.71 -2.27
CA PRO A 74 -4.71 -21.12 -1.00
C PRO A 74 -3.53 -20.34 -0.41
N GLN A 75 -3.84 -19.17 0.12
CA GLN A 75 -2.98 -18.44 1.04
C GLN A 75 -3.30 -18.96 2.45
N LEU A 76 -2.32 -19.58 3.08
CA LEU A 76 -2.45 -20.04 4.46
C LEU A 76 -2.50 -18.81 5.38
N GLU A 77 -3.16 -18.91 6.52
CA GLU A 77 -3.30 -17.80 7.50
C GLU A 77 -2.81 -18.22 8.89
N SER A 78 -3.07 -19.46 9.28
CA SER A 78 -2.58 -20.00 10.54
C SER A 78 -2.47 -21.52 10.49
N PHE A 79 -1.56 -22.06 11.28
CA PHE A 79 -1.47 -23.50 11.53
C PHE A 79 -1.23 -23.71 13.01
N HIS A 80 -2.13 -24.43 13.66
CA HIS A 80 -2.02 -24.76 15.08
C HIS A 80 -2.40 -26.23 15.28
N GLU A 81 -1.49 -27.00 15.87
CA GLU A 81 -1.58 -28.46 16.03
C GLU A 81 -1.71 -29.21 14.69
N ASP A 82 -2.92 -29.62 14.31
CA ASP A 82 -3.23 -30.32 13.07
C ASP A 82 -4.32 -29.59 12.26
N ILE A 83 -4.56 -28.32 12.58
CA ILE A 83 -5.59 -27.50 11.99
C ILE A 83 -4.92 -26.42 11.15
N LEU A 84 -5.30 -26.36 9.88
CA LEU A 84 -4.87 -25.36 8.93
C LEU A 84 -6.03 -24.41 8.63
N GLU A 85 -5.78 -23.12 8.83
CA GLU A 85 -6.69 -22.06 8.41
C GLU A 85 -6.06 -21.32 7.24
N GLY A 86 -6.89 -21.00 6.26
CA GLY A 86 -6.43 -20.31 5.08
C GLY A 86 -7.60 -19.76 4.29
N ARG A 87 -7.25 -19.07 3.21
CA ARG A 87 -8.22 -18.60 2.24
C ARG A 87 -7.74 -18.89 0.84
N MET A 88 -8.67 -18.87 -0.11
CA MET A 88 -8.33 -18.95 -1.52
C MET A 88 -9.26 -18.05 -2.31
N ALA A 89 -8.73 -17.47 -3.39
CA ALA A 89 -9.57 -16.95 -4.44
C ALA A 89 -10.28 -18.12 -5.13
N VAL A 90 -11.51 -17.88 -5.54
CA VAL A 90 -12.33 -18.83 -6.28
C VAL A 90 -12.99 -18.08 -7.43
N THR A 91 -12.96 -18.68 -8.61
CA THR A 91 -13.78 -18.21 -9.73
C THR A 91 -14.80 -19.24 -10.10
N ILE A 92 -16.00 -18.78 -10.44
CA ILE A 92 -17.09 -19.67 -10.81
C ILE A 92 -17.63 -19.20 -12.14
N LYS A 93 -17.66 -20.11 -13.11
CA LYS A 93 -18.17 -19.90 -14.46
C LYS A 93 -19.49 -20.64 -14.61
N PRO A 94 -20.64 -19.93 -14.52
CA PRO A 94 -21.91 -20.54 -14.88
C PRO A 94 -21.97 -20.81 -16.40
N PRO A 95 -22.79 -21.78 -16.84
CA PRO A 95 -23.05 -21.98 -18.27
C PRO A 95 -23.52 -20.68 -18.94
N GLU A 96 -22.82 -20.28 -20.00
CA GLU A 96 -23.16 -19.11 -20.83
C GLU A 96 -23.23 -17.76 -20.08
N LYS A 97 -22.53 -17.61 -18.95
CA LYS A 97 -22.42 -16.35 -18.20
C LYS A 97 -20.97 -15.95 -17.93
N GLU A 98 -20.79 -14.70 -17.51
CA GLU A 98 -19.50 -14.16 -17.09
C GLU A 98 -18.97 -14.86 -15.83
N LEU A 99 -17.65 -14.89 -15.73
CA LEU A 99 -16.91 -15.44 -14.61
C LEU A 99 -17.17 -14.60 -13.36
N ILE A 100 -17.58 -15.24 -12.26
CA ILE A 100 -17.82 -14.58 -10.98
C ILE A 100 -16.59 -14.81 -10.10
N PHE A 101 -15.97 -13.73 -9.62
CA PHE A 101 -14.86 -13.79 -8.68
C PHE A 101 -15.36 -13.80 -7.24
N GLY A 102 -14.69 -14.56 -6.39
CA GLY A 102 -14.90 -14.53 -4.96
C GLY A 102 -13.69 -15.02 -4.19
N ALA A 103 -13.84 -15.01 -2.87
CA ALA A 103 -12.90 -15.57 -1.93
C ALA A 103 -13.65 -16.42 -0.91
N LEU A 104 -12.98 -17.46 -0.43
CA LEU A 104 -13.48 -18.29 0.67
C LEU A 104 -12.39 -18.46 1.72
N TRP A 105 -12.83 -18.56 2.97
CA TRP A 105 -12.00 -18.87 4.13
C TRP A 105 -12.39 -20.25 4.61
N PHE A 106 -11.39 -21.06 4.91
CA PHE A 106 -11.57 -22.42 5.32
C PHE A 106 -10.75 -22.76 6.55
N LYS A 107 -11.22 -23.80 7.24
CA LYS A 107 -10.52 -24.50 8.29
C LYS A 107 -10.50 -25.97 7.93
N ALA A 108 -9.31 -26.57 7.84
CA ALA A 108 -9.18 -27.98 7.49
C ALA A 108 -8.27 -28.70 8.48
N ARG A 109 -8.55 -29.98 8.74
CA ARG A 109 -7.62 -30.83 9.48
C ARG A 109 -6.59 -31.40 8.51
N MET A 110 -5.31 -31.34 8.87
CA MET A 110 -4.23 -31.90 8.07
C MET A 110 -3.95 -33.35 8.46
N ALA A 111 -3.95 -34.23 7.47
CA ALA A 111 -3.35 -35.56 7.55
C ALA A 111 -2.06 -35.57 6.73
N THR A 112 -0.92 -35.75 7.39
CA THR A 112 0.41 -35.69 6.74
C THR A 112 0.95 -37.09 6.42
N ASP A 113 1.31 -37.32 5.16
CA ASP A 113 2.13 -38.44 4.73
C ASP A 113 3.59 -37.99 4.59
N LYS A 114 4.43 -38.41 5.54
CA LYS A 114 5.84 -38.02 5.58
C LYS A 114 6.73 -38.83 4.62
N GLU A 115 6.27 -39.99 4.17
CA GLU A 115 7.01 -40.85 3.25
C GLU A 115 6.89 -40.30 1.82
N ASN A 116 5.68 -39.87 1.45
CA ASN A 116 5.39 -39.26 0.14
C ASN A 116 5.48 -37.72 0.14
N ARG A 117 5.73 -37.09 1.29
CA ARG A 117 5.80 -35.62 1.47
C ARG A 117 4.54 -34.89 1.00
N THR A 118 3.37 -35.47 1.26
CA THR A 118 2.07 -34.87 0.96
C THR A 118 1.25 -34.60 2.22
N VAL A 119 0.29 -33.70 2.11
CA VAL A 119 -0.69 -33.37 3.13
C VAL A 119 -2.06 -33.41 2.51
N VAL A 120 -2.97 -34.15 3.13
CA VAL A 120 -4.39 -34.12 2.77
C VAL A 120 -5.10 -33.18 3.74
N LEU A 121 -5.81 -32.20 3.19
CA LEU A 121 -6.77 -31.37 3.92
C LEU A 121 -8.08 -32.14 4.03
N GLU A 122 -8.31 -32.73 5.19
CA GLU A 122 -9.52 -33.47 5.52
C GLU A 122 -10.59 -32.51 6.05
N LYS A 123 -11.82 -32.64 5.52
CA LYS A 123 -13.02 -31.93 5.98
C LYS A 123 -12.79 -30.41 6.02
N MET A 124 -12.70 -29.82 4.84
CA MET A 124 -12.50 -28.39 4.70
C MET A 124 -13.78 -27.63 5.08
N ASP A 125 -13.85 -27.17 6.32
CA ASP A 125 -14.95 -26.37 6.85
C ASP A 125 -14.88 -24.96 6.26
N ILE A 126 -15.88 -24.58 5.46
CA ILE A 126 -15.95 -23.23 4.91
C ILE A 126 -16.51 -22.27 5.96
N ILE A 127 -15.63 -21.41 6.49
CA ILE A 127 -15.96 -20.45 7.56
C ILE A 127 -16.75 -19.27 6.99
N LYS A 128 -16.32 -18.79 5.81
CA LYS A 128 -16.86 -17.58 5.19
C LYS A 128 -16.65 -17.64 3.69
N THR A 129 -17.58 -17.05 2.95
CA THR A 129 -17.46 -16.78 1.51
C THR A 129 -17.74 -15.31 1.24
N HIS A 130 -17.13 -14.76 0.19
CA HIS A 130 -17.38 -13.40 -0.27
C HIS A 130 -17.33 -13.35 -1.80
N PHE A 131 -18.43 -12.91 -2.42
CA PHE A 131 -18.57 -12.75 -3.86
C PHE A 131 -19.08 -11.33 -4.16
N PRO A 132 -18.18 -10.38 -4.52
CA PRO A 132 -18.53 -8.97 -4.70
C PRO A 132 -19.64 -8.74 -5.74
N ASP A 133 -19.68 -9.56 -6.79
CA ASP A 133 -20.58 -9.40 -7.93
C ASP A 133 -21.99 -10.00 -7.71
N ILE A 134 -22.22 -10.69 -6.58
CA ILE A 134 -23.52 -11.28 -6.24
C ILE A 134 -24.30 -10.36 -5.29
N VAL A 135 -25.21 -9.56 -5.86
CA VAL A 135 -26.01 -8.54 -5.13
C VAL A 135 -27.21 -9.13 -4.35
N ASP A 136 -27.55 -10.40 -4.58
CA ASP A 136 -28.76 -11.07 -4.08
C ASP A 136 -28.43 -12.06 -2.93
N GLU A 137 -28.83 -11.71 -1.69
CA GLU A 137 -28.49 -12.45 -0.46
C GLU A 137 -29.03 -13.89 -0.43
N GLU A 138 -30.22 -14.16 -1.00
CA GLU A 138 -30.79 -15.52 -1.04
C GLU A 138 -30.02 -16.42 -2.00
N LYS A 139 -29.56 -15.87 -3.13
CA LYS A 139 -28.69 -16.58 -4.08
C LYS A 139 -27.31 -16.79 -3.50
N SER A 140 -26.72 -15.78 -2.86
CA SER A 140 -25.42 -15.91 -2.19
C SER A 140 -25.44 -16.98 -1.07
N SER A 141 -26.52 -17.05 -0.28
CA SER A 141 -26.66 -18.04 0.80
C SER A 141 -26.87 -19.47 0.31
N SER A 142 -27.72 -19.66 -0.71
CA SER A 142 -27.95 -20.98 -1.34
C SER A 142 -26.73 -21.47 -2.11
N PHE A 143 -26.03 -20.57 -2.78
CA PHE A 143 -24.78 -20.81 -3.49
C PHE A 143 -23.63 -21.15 -2.55
N THR A 144 -23.48 -20.40 -1.45
CA THR A 144 -22.51 -20.70 -0.39
C THR A 144 -22.76 -22.08 0.20
N LYS A 145 -24.01 -22.48 0.44
CA LYS A 145 -24.32 -23.82 0.96
C LYS A 145 -23.96 -24.94 -0.02
N LEU A 146 -24.21 -24.75 -1.31
CA LEU A 146 -23.82 -25.70 -2.37
C LEU A 146 -22.30 -25.86 -2.40
N LEU A 147 -21.58 -24.73 -2.49
CA LEU A 147 -20.12 -24.70 -2.51
C LEU A 147 -19.55 -25.33 -1.23
N SER A 148 -20.02 -24.92 -0.04
CA SER A 148 -19.59 -25.51 1.24
C SER A 148 -19.84 -27.02 1.28
N SER A 149 -21.01 -27.50 0.83
CA SER A 149 -21.32 -28.93 0.87
C SER A 149 -20.47 -29.78 -0.08
N GLU A 150 -20.11 -29.24 -1.25
CA GLU A 150 -19.17 -29.91 -2.16
C GLU A 150 -17.74 -29.86 -1.61
N MET A 151 -17.30 -28.69 -1.13
CA MET A 151 -15.95 -28.46 -0.61
C MET A 151 -15.64 -29.22 0.68
N GLU A 152 -16.61 -29.35 1.59
CA GLU A 152 -16.48 -30.15 2.81
C GLU A 152 -16.27 -31.64 2.51
N SER A 153 -16.66 -32.09 1.31
CA SER A 153 -16.47 -33.47 0.83
C SER A 153 -15.12 -33.71 0.15
N TRP A 154 -14.37 -32.65 -0.15
CA TRP A 154 -13.09 -32.75 -0.84
C TRP A 154 -11.95 -33.10 0.13
N ASN A 155 -11.14 -34.06 -0.28
CA ASN A 155 -9.85 -34.35 0.34
C ASN A 155 -8.79 -33.69 -0.54
N LEU A 156 -8.45 -32.45 -0.23
CA LEU A 156 -7.54 -31.68 -1.06
C LEU A 156 -6.11 -32.04 -0.70
N GLU A 157 -5.41 -32.71 -1.61
CA GLU A 157 -4.02 -33.11 -1.43
C GLU A 157 -3.06 -32.00 -1.88
N MET A 158 -2.07 -31.70 -1.04
CA MET A 158 -1.07 -30.66 -1.25
C MET A 158 0.32 -31.21 -0.95
N SER A 159 1.34 -30.62 -1.58
CA SER A 159 2.72 -30.89 -1.17
C SER A 159 2.99 -30.34 0.22
N LEU A 160 3.58 -31.16 1.09
CA LEU A 160 4.05 -30.75 2.42
C LEU A 160 5.06 -29.61 2.33
N ASP A 161 5.91 -29.60 1.29
CA ASP A 161 6.91 -28.54 1.07
C ASP A 161 6.28 -27.21 0.70
N ARG A 162 5.17 -27.23 -0.03
CA ARG A 162 4.39 -26.02 -0.34
C ARG A 162 3.69 -25.47 0.89
N ILE A 163 3.13 -26.33 1.74
CA ILE A 163 2.55 -25.87 3.01
C ILE A 163 3.62 -25.26 3.91
N LEU A 164 4.79 -25.87 4.01
CA LEU A 164 5.91 -25.32 4.77
C LEU A 164 6.39 -23.97 4.19
N ALA A 165 6.44 -23.82 2.86
CA ALA A 165 6.79 -22.56 2.20
C ALA A 165 5.73 -21.46 2.41
N SER A 166 4.43 -21.78 2.27
CA SER A 166 3.33 -20.84 2.49
C SER A 166 3.12 -20.52 3.98
N MET A 167 3.44 -21.43 4.89
CA MET A 167 3.48 -21.13 6.32
C MET A 167 4.66 -20.24 6.69
N ALA A 168 5.81 -20.42 6.03
CA ALA A 168 6.91 -19.47 6.13
C ALA A 168 6.51 -18.09 5.56
N GLU A 169 5.59 -18.04 4.58
CA GLU A 169 4.99 -16.79 4.08
C GLU A 169 4.03 -16.14 5.09
N VAL A 170 3.26 -16.92 5.86
CA VAL A 170 2.43 -16.44 6.98
C VAL A 170 3.27 -15.94 8.15
N GLU A 171 4.31 -16.68 8.51
CA GLU A 171 5.33 -16.19 9.42
C GLU A 171 5.99 -14.94 8.83
N ASN A 172 6.22 -14.87 7.52
CA ASN A 172 6.71 -13.66 6.86
C ASN A 172 5.70 -12.50 6.84
N LEU A 173 4.39 -12.72 6.80
CA LEU A 173 3.39 -11.66 6.96
C LEU A 173 3.39 -11.10 8.39
N LYS A 174 3.77 -11.92 9.37
CA LYS A 174 4.15 -11.47 10.73
C LYS A 174 5.54 -10.84 10.77
N VAL A 175 6.50 -11.21 9.91
CA VAL A 175 7.81 -10.53 9.79
C VAL A 175 7.66 -9.18 9.08
N LEU A 176 6.72 -9.03 8.14
CA LEU A 176 6.41 -7.78 7.45
C LEU A 176 5.81 -6.73 8.38
N SER A 177 5.28 -7.13 9.55
CA SER A 177 4.96 -6.14 10.58
C SER A 177 6.22 -5.51 11.16
N ASP A 178 7.37 -6.18 11.23
CA ASP A 178 8.54 -5.66 11.96
C ASP A 178 9.32 -4.56 11.22
N GLU A 179 9.04 -4.34 9.92
CA GLU A 179 9.87 -3.46 9.07
C GLU A 179 9.30 -2.05 8.84
N ILE A 180 8.04 -1.78 9.21
CA ILE A 180 7.46 -0.43 9.04
C ILE A 180 7.96 0.53 10.13
N ASN A 181 8.15 1.80 9.77
CA ASN A 181 8.56 2.81 10.72
C ASN A 181 7.37 3.33 11.53
N ASN A 182 7.42 3.14 12.84
CA ASN A 182 6.40 3.64 13.77
C ASN A 182 6.91 4.81 14.62
N ASP A 183 8.05 5.42 14.26
CA ASP A 183 8.49 6.65 14.91
C ASP A 183 7.40 7.72 14.81
N PRO A 184 7.06 8.40 15.91
CA PRO A 184 6.02 9.41 15.92
C PRO A 184 6.40 10.60 15.03
N PRO A 185 5.45 11.16 14.25
CA PRO A 185 5.66 12.44 13.61
C PRO A 185 5.74 13.56 14.66
N SER A 186 6.14 14.76 14.25
CA SER A 186 6.00 15.96 15.10
C SER A 186 4.51 16.23 15.36
N ILE A 187 4.06 16.07 16.60
CA ILE A 187 2.65 16.28 16.96
C ILE A 187 2.45 17.69 17.50
N TYR A 188 1.64 18.49 16.80
CA TYR A 188 1.27 19.84 17.21
C TYR A 188 -0.10 19.84 17.87
N PHE A 189 -0.14 20.15 19.17
CA PHE A 189 -1.38 20.31 19.89
C PHE A 189 -1.86 21.77 19.84
N ARG A 190 -3.15 21.99 19.55
CA ARG A 190 -3.79 23.32 19.55
C ARG A 190 -5.16 23.29 20.20
N THR A 191 -5.47 24.36 20.94
CA THR A 191 -6.80 24.58 21.54
C THR A 191 -7.65 25.62 20.79
N SER A 192 -7.14 26.08 19.65
CA SER A 192 -7.72 27.10 18.79
C SER A 192 -7.58 26.66 17.33
N PRO A 193 -8.42 27.17 16.41
CA PRO A 193 -8.37 26.78 15.00
C PRO A 193 -6.98 26.96 14.40
N ALA A 194 -6.45 25.90 13.81
CA ALA A 194 -5.14 25.88 13.16
C ALA A 194 -5.17 25.00 11.91
N VAL A 195 -4.25 25.27 10.98
CA VAL A 195 -4.03 24.46 9.78
C VAL A 195 -2.57 24.04 9.73
N LEU A 196 -2.34 22.75 9.57
CA LEU A 196 -1.03 22.20 9.24
C LEU A 196 -0.85 22.21 7.73
N MET A 197 0.17 22.94 7.27
CA MET A 197 0.55 23.05 5.87
C MET A 197 1.86 22.32 5.64
N MET A 198 1.79 21.21 4.92
CA MET A 198 2.96 20.40 4.59
C MET A 198 3.66 20.95 3.35
N VAL A 199 4.97 21.16 3.46
CA VAL A 199 5.91 21.35 2.35
C VAL A 199 6.84 20.15 2.38
N ASP A 200 6.99 19.43 1.27
CA ASP A 200 7.80 18.21 1.24
C ASP A 200 9.30 18.55 1.14
N GLY A 201 9.97 18.59 2.29
CA GLY A 201 11.36 19.02 2.40
C GLY A 201 11.53 20.55 2.31
N GLU A 202 12.72 20.99 1.90
CA GLU A 202 13.03 22.42 1.76
C GLU A 202 12.15 23.08 0.66
N PRO A 203 11.53 24.26 0.89
CA PRO A 203 10.66 24.89 -0.09
C PRO A 203 11.34 25.13 -1.45
N ILE A 204 10.73 24.63 -2.52
CA ILE A 204 11.22 24.77 -3.89
C ILE A 204 10.42 25.83 -4.62
N LEU A 205 11.05 26.95 -4.96
CA LEU A 205 10.41 28.07 -5.67
C LEU A 205 10.60 27.95 -7.19
N LYS A 206 9.50 28.08 -7.94
CA LYS A 206 9.52 28.16 -9.41
C LYS A 206 8.80 29.42 -9.88
N GLU A 207 9.43 30.15 -10.81
CA GLU A 207 8.86 31.37 -11.37
C GLU A 207 7.79 31.03 -12.41
N ASP A 208 6.64 31.70 -12.31
CA ASP A 208 5.62 31.74 -13.34
C ASP A 208 6.00 32.72 -14.46
N GLU A 209 5.93 32.26 -15.71
CA GLU A 209 6.39 33.03 -16.86
C GLU A 209 5.58 34.32 -17.08
N GLU A 210 4.27 34.28 -16.83
CA GLU A 210 3.35 35.39 -17.10
C GLU A 210 3.37 36.44 -15.98
N THR A 211 3.15 36.01 -14.74
CA THR A 211 2.95 36.91 -13.59
C THR A 211 4.27 37.30 -12.93
N LYS A 212 5.34 36.51 -13.12
CA LYS A 212 6.63 36.62 -12.40
C LYS A 212 6.49 36.39 -10.89
N ILE A 213 5.45 35.66 -10.48
CA ILE A 213 5.29 35.18 -9.12
C ILE A 213 6.07 33.87 -8.98
N GLU A 214 6.74 33.69 -7.85
CA GLU A 214 7.41 32.42 -7.53
C GLU A 214 6.43 31.56 -6.72
N TYR A 215 6.08 30.35 -7.15
CA TYR A 215 5.23 29.44 -6.38
C TYR A 215 6.04 28.30 -5.77
N VAL A 216 5.58 27.77 -4.63
CA VAL A 216 6.20 26.62 -3.97
C VAL A 216 5.70 25.35 -4.65
N VAL A 217 6.61 24.57 -5.23
CA VAL A 217 6.26 23.41 -6.07
C VAL A 217 5.97 22.16 -5.25
N ASN A 218 6.71 21.96 -4.16
CA ASN A 218 6.67 20.77 -3.31
C ASN A 218 5.61 20.87 -2.20
N THR A 219 4.41 21.35 -2.54
CA THR A 219 3.30 21.45 -1.61
C THR A 219 1.97 21.44 -2.37
N PRO A 220 0.90 20.85 -1.83
CA PRO A 220 -0.42 20.92 -2.44
C PRO A 220 -1.20 22.18 -2.02
N PHE A 221 -0.62 23.03 -1.17
CA PHE A 221 -1.24 24.26 -0.69
C PHE A 221 -0.88 25.45 -1.59
N PHE A 222 -1.79 26.43 -1.71
CA PHE A 222 -1.48 27.67 -2.42
C PHE A 222 -0.45 28.48 -1.63
N MET A 223 0.81 28.44 -2.07
CA MET A 223 1.93 29.13 -1.43
C MET A 223 2.77 29.81 -2.50
N VAL A 224 2.88 31.15 -2.43
CA VAL A 224 3.60 31.94 -3.44
C VAL A 224 4.42 33.06 -2.82
N LYS A 225 5.39 33.57 -3.56
CA LYS A 225 6.22 34.71 -3.21
C LYS A 225 6.13 35.77 -4.31
N ASP A 226 5.92 37.01 -3.90
CA ASP A 226 6.10 38.19 -4.75
C ASP A 226 7.57 38.63 -4.66
N PRO A 227 8.41 38.36 -5.67
CA PRO A 227 9.84 38.65 -5.59
C PRO A 227 10.12 40.16 -5.53
N LYS A 228 9.19 41.03 -5.95
CA LYS A 228 9.37 42.48 -5.86
C LYS A 228 9.18 43.01 -4.45
N LYS A 229 8.35 42.33 -3.66
CA LYS A 229 8.05 42.71 -2.28
C LYS A 229 8.82 41.88 -1.26
N GLU A 230 9.46 40.79 -1.71
CA GLU A 230 10.12 39.80 -0.87
C GLU A 230 9.18 39.28 0.23
N LYS A 231 7.92 39.00 -0.17
CA LYS A 231 6.87 38.51 0.73
C LYS A 231 6.20 37.28 0.16
N TYR A 232 5.90 36.35 1.05
CA TYR A 232 5.14 35.15 0.81
C TYR A 232 3.65 35.42 1.06
N TYR A 233 2.80 34.72 0.33
CA TYR A 233 1.36 34.79 0.41
C TYR A 233 0.76 33.38 0.37
N VAL A 234 -0.20 33.13 1.26
CA VAL A 234 -1.01 31.91 1.29
C VAL A 234 -2.47 32.27 1.10
N LYS A 235 -3.20 31.42 0.38
CA LYS A 235 -4.66 31.46 0.25
C LYS A 235 -5.22 30.17 0.81
N GLY A 236 -6.20 30.28 1.70
CA GLY A 236 -6.88 29.15 2.31
C GLY A 236 -8.31 29.50 2.71
N GLY A 237 -9.29 28.82 2.11
CA GLY A 237 -10.70 29.18 2.24
C GLY A 237 -10.94 30.65 1.86
N PRO A 238 -11.63 31.46 2.70
CA PRO A 238 -11.81 32.88 2.47
C PRO A 238 -10.57 33.73 2.87
N PHE A 239 -9.56 33.13 3.50
CA PHE A 239 -8.47 33.84 4.16
C PHE A 239 -7.24 33.98 3.27
N TRP A 240 -6.52 35.07 3.52
CA TRP A 240 -5.22 35.36 2.92
C TRP A 240 -4.22 35.65 4.01
N TYR A 241 -3.01 35.13 3.86
CA TYR A 241 -1.92 35.35 4.80
C TYR A 241 -0.71 35.95 4.09
N VAL A 242 0.12 36.67 4.84
CA VAL A 242 1.40 37.20 4.38
C VAL A 242 2.48 36.92 5.40
N SER A 243 3.69 36.62 4.90
CA SER A 243 4.89 36.54 5.73
C SER A 243 6.12 37.03 4.96
N THR A 244 7.18 37.37 5.68
CA THR A 244 8.54 37.56 5.12
C THR A 244 9.38 36.29 5.15
N ASP A 245 8.90 35.25 5.84
CA ASP A 245 9.55 33.95 5.98
C ASP A 245 8.54 32.86 5.56
N MET A 246 9.00 31.90 4.76
CA MET A 246 8.13 30.87 4.22
C MET A 246 7.55 29.95 5.32
N LEU A 247 8.34 29.69 6.37
CA LEU A 247 8.02 28.66 7.35
C LEU A 247 7.32 29.21 8.60
N LYS A 248 7.28 30.53 8.79
CA LYS A 248 6.78 31.14 10.03
C LYS A 248 6.37 32.59 9.85
N GLY A 249 5.74 33.16 10.88
CA GLY A 249 5.42 34.60 10.93
C GLY A 249 4.24 34.99 10.03
N TRP A 250 3.34 34.05 9.77
CA TRP A 250 2.14 34.28 8.99
C TRP A 250 1.14 35.15 9.72
N GLU A 251 0.70 36.21 9.06
CA GLU A 251 -0.34 37.11 9.55
C GLU A 251 -1.46 37.20 8.51
N GLU A 252 -2.71 37.23 8.96
CA GLU A 252 -3.86 37.46 8.08
C GLU A 252 -3.72 38.83 7.38
N THR A 253 -4.07 38.90 6.10
CA THR A 253 -4.03 40.14 5.33
C THR A 253 -5.16 40.24 4.31
N SER A 254 -5.70 41.45 4.16
CA SER A 254 -6.54 41.81 3.01
C SER A 254 -5.75 42.49 1.88
N LYS A 255 -4.47 42.81 2.11
CA LYS A 255 -3.60 43.57 1.21
C LYS A 255 -2.79 42.65 0.29
N VAL A 256 -3.48 41.97 -0.61
CA VAL A 256 -2.86 41.05 -1.58
C VAL A 256 -2.54 41.78 -2.89
N PRO A 257 -1.30 41.70 -3.42
CA PRO A 257 -0.93 42.29 -4.71
C PRO A 257 -1.82 41.78 -5.86
N SER A 258 -2.13 42.63 -6.84
CA SER A 258 -2.98 42.25 -7.98
C SER A 258 -2.43 41.06 -8.78
N LYS A 259 -1.09 40.96 -8.90
CA LYS A 259 -0.43 39.82 -9.55
C LYS A 259 -0.64 38.50 -8.82
N VAL A 260 -0.57 38.51 -7.49
CA VAL A 260 -0.83 37.33 -6.64
C VAL A 260 -2.29 36.92 -6.75
N LYS A 261 -3.23 37.88 -6.74
CA LYS A 261 -4.65 37.60 -6.97
C LYS A 261 -4.90 36.97 -8.33
N LYS A 262 -4.33 37.54 -9.40
CA LYS A 262 -4.44 37.01 -10.76
C LYS A 262 -3.90 35.58 -10.86
N PHE A 263 -2.75 35.31 -10.23
CA PHE A 263 -2.19 33.96 -10.17
C PHE A 263 -3.13 32.99 -9.42
N ALA A 264 -3.72 33.42 -8.31
CA ALA A 264 -4.70 32.61 -7.58
C ALA A 264 -6.00 32.37 -8.33
N GLU A 265 -6.52 33.34 -9.09
CA GLU A 265 -7.70 33.16 -9.95
C GLU A 265 -7.46 32.10 -11.04
N GLN A 266 -6.22 31.94 -11.48
CA GLN A 266 -5.86 30.98 -12.52
C GLN A 266 -5.58 29.58 -11.98
N TYR A 267 -4.96 29.49 -10.81
CA TYR A 267 -4.36 28.25 -10.31
C TYR A 267 -4.93 27.78 -8.97
N ALA A 268 -5.40 28.66 -8.08
CA ALA A 268 -5.96 28.18 -6.82
C ALA A 268 -7.28 27.44 -7.09
N ASP A 269 -7.42 26.22 -6.58
CA ASP A 269 -8.65 25.46 -6.75
C ASP A 269 -9.84 26.22 -6.11
N GLU A 270 -10.93 26.36 -6.87
CA GLU A 270 -12.17 27.03 -6.46
C GLU A 270 -13.18 26.02 -5.90
N GLU A 271 -12.74 25.06 -5.10
CA GLU A 271 -13.70 24.19 -4.42
C GLU A 271 -14.44 24.97 -3.34
N GLU A 272 -15.78 24.82 -3.32
CA GLU A 272 -16.61 25.46 -2.30
C GLU A 272 -16.19 24.97 -0.91
N SER A 273 -15.80 25.92 -0.06
CA SER A 273 -15.61 25.67 1.37
C SER A 273 -16.88 25.09 1.97
N ASP A 274 -16.82 24.02 2.76
CA ASP A 274 -18.02 23.48 3.40
C ASP A 274 -18.55 24.36 4.55
N SER A 275 -19.65 23.92 5.17
CA SER A 275 -20.29 24.64 6.26
C SER A 275 -19.42 24.83 7.50
N VAL A 276 -18.42 23.97 7.75
CA VAL A 276 -17.50 24.09 8.90
C VAL A 276 -16.45 25.15 8.58
N ALA A 277 -15.82 25.09 7.40
CA ALA A 277 -14.90 26.13 6.93
C ALA A 277 -15.57 27.51 6.88
N GLN A 278 -16.83 27.56 6.41
CA GLN A 278 -17.63 28.78 6.38
C GLN A 278 -18.02 29.31 7.77
N SER A 279 -18.03 28.46 8.80
CA SER A 279 -18.38 28.86 10.16
C SER A 279 -17.25 29.60 10.89
N TYR A 280 -16.00 29.46 10.43
CA TYR A 280 -14.88 30.19 10.98
C TYR A 280 -14.95 31.67 10.60
N THR A 281 -15.13 32.52 11.59
CA THR A 281 -15.12 33.98 11.43
C THR A 281 -13.74 34.59 11.59
N GLU A 282 -12.80 33.83 12.18
CA GLU A 282 -11.42 34.24 12.42
C GLU A 282 -10.46 33.34 11.62
N ALA A 283 -9.38 33.95 11.13
CA ALA A 283 -8.33 33.27 10.40
C ALA A 283 -7.58 32.28 11.32
N PRO A 284 -7.53 30.97 10.99
CA PRO A 284 -6.79 29.99 11.78
C PRO A 284 -5.27 30.23 11.80
N GLU A 285 -4.60 29.74 12.84
CA GLU A 285 -3.13 29.73 12.91
C GLU A 285 -2.57 28.86 11.78
N LEU A 286 -1.50 29.33 11.12
CA LEU A 286 -0.76 28.51 10.14
C LEU A 286 0.46 27.88 10.79
N ILE A 287 0.53 26.55 10.73
CA ILE A 287 1.70 25.76 11.10
C ILE A 287 2.27 25.20 9.79
N VAL A 288 3.43 25.68 9.37
CA VAL A 288 4.09 25.21 8.14
C VAL A 288 5.23 24.28 8.50
N GLU A 289 5.19 23.05 8.00
CA GLU A 289 6.17 22.02 8.32
C GLU A 289 6.82 21.41 7.09
N THR A 290 8.10 21.09 7.21
CA THR A 290 8.90 20.47 6.14
C THR A 290 9.16 18.97 6.33
N LYS A 291 8.74 18.44 7.49
CA LYS A 291 8.93 17.06 7.92
C LYS A 291 7.61 16.49 8.40
N ALA A 292 7.54 15.16 8.51
CA ALA A 292 6.38 14.45 9.03
C ALA A 292 5.84 15.08 10.32
N ALA A 293 4.58 15.51 10.28
CA ALA A 293 3.91 16.20 11.36
C ALA A 293 2.42 15.84 11.37
N GLU A 294 1.77 15.96 12.52
CA GLU A 294 0.32 15.82 12.66
C GLU A 294 -0.22 16.94 13.56
N LEU A 295 -1.44 17.39 13.26
CA LEU A 295 -2.12 18.42 14.04
C LEU A 295 -3.24 17.79 14.86
N VAL A 296 -3.17 17.97 16.17
CA VAL A 296 -4.19 17.55 17.12
C VAL A 296 -4.90 18.80 17.64
N MET A 297 -6.18 18.95 17.29
CA MET A 297 -7.00 20.07 17.71
C MET A 297 -8.01 19.66 18.78
N VAL A 298 -8.12 20.48 19.82
CA VAL A 298 -9.16 20.39 20.85
C VAL A 298 -9.87 21.73 20.93
N ASP A 299 -11.20 21.77 20.95
CA ASP A 299 -11.93 23.03 21.00
C ASP A 299 -11.92 23.62 22.43
N GLY A 300 -11.05 24.59 22.69
CA GLY A 300 -10.95 25.23 24.00
C GLY A 300 -10.37 24.32 25.08
N GLU A 301 -11.00 24.29 26.26
CA GLU A 301 -10.56 23.45 27.38
C GLU A 301 -10.88 21.97 27.12
N ILE A 302 -9.96 21.06 27.45
CA ILE A 302 -10.12 19.61 27.19
C ILE A 302 -11.34 19.06 27.95
N ASP A 303 -12.32 18.51 27.23
CA ASP A 303 -13.54 17.89 27.78
C ASP A 303 -13.42 16.37 27.79
N TYR A 304 -12.97 15.82 28.93
CA TYR A 304 -12.89 14.38 29.16
C TYR A 304 -14.26 13.78 29.48
N LYS A 305 -14.62 12.71 28.76
CA LYS A 305 -15.81 11.92 29.04
C LYS A 305 -15.46 10.46 29.29
N PRO A 306 -16.14 9.77 30.22
CA PRO A 306 -15.88 8.36 30.49
C PRO A 306 -16.32 7.48 29.31
N ILE A 307 -15.59 6.40 29.08
CA ILE A 307 -16.05 5.27 28.26
C ILE A 307 -16.70 4.25 29.21
N GLU A 308 -17.96 3.92 28.98
CA GLU A 308 -18.74 3.05 29.86
C GLU A 308 -18.04 1.70 30.11
N SER A 309 -18.11 1.19 31.34
CA SER A 309 -17.54 -0.09 31.75
C SER A 309 -16.02 -0.22 31.61
N THR A 310 -15.30 0.89 31.51
CA THR A 310 -13.83 0.92 31.47
C THR A 310 -13.26 1.94 32.46
N THR A 311 -11.94 1.95 32.63
CA THR A 311 -11.19 3.02 33.32
C THR A 311 -10.60 4.05 32.34
N LEU A 312 -11.21 4.17 31.16
CA LEU A 312 -10.78 5.08 30.09
C LEU A 312 -11.64 6.33 30.03
N LEU A 313 -11.00 7.45 29.69
CA LEU A 313 -11.64 8.71 29.32
C LEU A 313 -11.33 9.01 27.84
N PHE A 314 -12.22 9.66 27.11
CA PHE A 314 -11.92 10.20 25.79
C PHE A 314 -12.11 11.72 25.75
N VAL A 315 -11.38 12.39 24.84
CA VAL A 315 -11.54 13.83 24.62
C VAL A 315 -12.65 14.06 23.61
N SER A 316 -13.79 14.57 24.08
CA SER A 316 -15.01 14.64 23.27
C SER A 316 -15.12 15.88 22.38
N ASN A 317 -14.33 16.91 22.68
CA ASN A 317 -14.21 18.14 21.89
C ASN A 317 -12.96 18.13 20.99
N SER A 318 -12.60 16.96 20.47
CA SER A 318 -11.54 16.79 19.49
C SER A 318 -12.05 15.99 18.30
N GLU A 319 -11.56 16.31 17.10
CA GLU A 319 -11.74 15.46 15.93
C GLU A 319 -10.73 14.31 15.89
N SER A 320 -9.65 14.40 16.66
CA SER A 320 -8.66 13.33 16.83
C SER A 320 -9.15 12.31 17.86
N ASP A 321 -8.73 11.06 17.68
CA ASP A 321 -9.05 9.96 18.59
C ASP A 321 -8.06 9.95 19.76
N ILE A 322 -8.47 10.58 20.86
CA ILE A 322 -7.66 10.71 22.08
C ILE A 322 -8.34 9.98 23.24
N ILE A 323 -7.65 9.02 23.83
CA ILE A 323 -8.07 8.27 25.02
C ILE A 323 -7.06 8.53 26.15
N MET A 324 -7.51 8.65 27.38
CA MET A 324 -6.67 8.67 28.57
C MET A 324 -7.01 7.48 29.47
N ASP A 325 -6.00 6.69 29.83
CA ASP A 325 -6.15 5.65 30.86
C ASP A 325 -5.98 6.27 32.26
N ILE A 326 -6.98 6.12 33.13
CA ILE A 326 -6.97 6.65 34.49
C ILE A 326 -5.89 5.99 35.35
N ASN A 327 -5.58 4.71 35.13
CA ASN A 327 -4.64 4.00 36.00
C ASN A 327 -3.20 4.44 35.75
N SER A 328 -2.79 4.48 34.48
CA SER A 328 -1.43 4.91 34.10
C SER A 328 -1.28 6.43 33.97
N GLN A 329 -2.39 7.17 33.82
CA GLN A 329 -2.39 8.59 33.43
C GLN A 329 -1.69 8.83 32.08
N ASN A 330 -1.68 7.84 31.20
CA ASN A 330 -1.21 8.00 29.82
C ASN A 330 -2.38 8.45 28.93
N HIS A 331 -2.10 9.40 28.05
CA HIS A 331 -2.88 9.70 26.87
C HIS A 331 -2.42 8.81 25.73
N TYR A 332 -3.37 8.34 24.93
CA TYR A 332 -3.19 7.57 23.72
C TYR A 332 -3.85 8.34 22.58
N LEU A 333 -3.12 8.54 21.50
CA LEU A 333 -3.54 9.22 20.28
C LEU A 333 -3.42 8.23 19.12
N LEU A 334 -4.52 8.03 18.39
CA LEU A 334 -4.53 7.19 17.20
C LEU A 334 -4.23 8.03 15.96
N LEU A 335 -3.18 7.66 15.20
CA LEU A 335 -2.80 8.29 13.94
C LEU A 335 -2.52 7.19 12.90
N ALA A 336 -3.17 7.23 11.74
CA ALA A 336 -2.94 6.28 10.64
C ALA A 336 -3.02 4.79 11.08
N GLY A 337 -3.88 4.47 12.05
CA GLY A 337 -4.04 3.12 12.62
C GLY A 337 -3.06 2.76 13.74
N ARG A 338 -2.17 3.68 14.15
CA ARG A 338 -1.12 3.47 15.16
C ARG A 338 -1.41 4.26 16.42
N TRP A 339 -1.22 3.63 17.58
CA TRP A 339 -1.36 4.31 18.87
C TRP A 339 -0.03 4.90 19.32
N TYR A 340 -0.08 6.15 19.73
CA TYR A 340 1.02 6.85 20.36
C TYR A 340 0.62 7.24 21.77
N GLN A 341 1.51 7.06 22.74
CA GLN A 341 1.25 7.41 24.13
C GLN A 341 2.14 8.54 24.65
N SER A 342 1.60 9.32 25.58
CA SER A 342 2.31 10.40 26.28
C SER A 342 1.68 10.66 27.66
N LYS A 343 2.41 11.32 28.57
CA LYS A 343 1.86 11.83 29.85
C LYS A 343 1.11 13.16 29.73
N SER A 344 1.20 13.82 28.58
CA SER A 344 0.60 15.14 28.34
C SER A 344 0.28 15.30 26.86
N LEU A 345 -0.84 15.95 26.55
CA LEU A 345 -1.21 16.32 25.19
C LEU A 345 -0.41 17.52 24.66
N LYS A 346 -0.11 18.50 25.52
CA LYS A 346 0.43 19.81 25.11
C LYS A 346 1.93 19.79 24.82
N ASP A 347 2.68 19.01 25.59
CA ASP A 347 4.15 18.90 25.55
C ASP A 347 4.56 17.43 25.57
N GLY A 348 3.84 16.60 24.80
CA GLY A 348 3.96 15.16 24.87
C GLY A 348 5.26 14.62 24.27
N ASP A 349 6.02 13.86 25.06
CA ASP A 349 7.04 12.94 24.56
C ASP A 349 6.33 11.69 24.02
N TRP A 350 5.66 11.86 22.87
CA TRP A 350 4.88 10.82 22.23
C TRP A 350 5.78 9.65 21.88
N LYS A 351 5.33 8.44 22.18
CA LYS A 351 6.02 7.19 21.86
C LYS A 351 5.03 6.23 21.26
N PHE A 352 5.47 5.48 20.27
CA PHE A 352 4.66 4.40 19.74
C PHE A 352 4.32 3.40 20.85
N SER A 353 3.06 2.98 20.88
CA SER A 353 2.60 1.86 21.71
C SER A 353 2.38 0.69 20.78
N GLU A 354 3.11 -0.40 21.03
CA GLU A 354 2.84 -1.66 20.34
C GLU A 354 1.37 -2.06 20.54
N PRO A 355 0.69 -2.64 19.54
CA PRO A 355 -0.69 -3.06 19.67
C PRO A 355 -0.91 -4.01 20.87
N GLU A 356 0.04 -4.90 21.14
CA GLU A 356 -0.01 -5.84 22.26
C GLU A 356 0.18 -5.18 23.64
N ASP A 357 0.76 -3.98 23.69
CA ASP A 357 1.04 -3.23 24.91
C ASP A 357 -0.10 -2.26 25.30
N LEU A 358 -1.18 -2.21 24.53
CA LEU A 358 -2.34 -1.38 24.86
C LEU A 358 -2.97 -1.82 26.21
N PRO A 359 -3.46 -0.88 27.04
CA PRO A 359 -4.14 -1.24 28.28
C PRO A 359 -5.32 -2.21 28.02
N GLU A 360 -5.49 -3.20 28.90
CA GLU A 360 -6.51 -4.25 28.77
C GLU A 360 -7.92 -3.69 28.50
N ASP A 361 -8.25 -2.55 29.14
CA ASP A 361 -9.53 -1.87 29.00
C ASP A 361 -9.84 -1.35 27.59
N PHE A 362 -8.85 -1.23 26.69
CA PHE A 362 -9.11 -0.90 25.29
C PHE A 362 -9.99 -1.98 24.62
N ASN A 363 -9.83 -3.25 24.98
CA ASN A 363 -10.68 -4.34 24.49
C ASN A 363 -12.12 -4.25 24.99
N ASN A 364 -12.34 -3.53 26.09
CA ASN A 364 -13.63 -3.37 26.75
C ASN A 364 -14.43 -2.15 26.24
N ILE A 365 -13.89 -1.34 25.32
CA ILE A 365 -14.60 -0.19 24.73
C ILE A 365 -15.85 -0.68 23.99
N PRO A 366 -17.09 -0.28 24.37
CA PRO A 366 -18.30 -0.81 23.72
C PRO A 366 -18.40 -0.45 22.23
N ASP A 367 -18.99 -1.34 21.42
CA ASP A 367 -19.19 -1.20 19.97
C ASP A 367 -20.28 -0.18 19.58
N ASP A 368 -21.08 0.24 20.54
CA ASP A 368 -22.09 1.30 20.42
C ASP A 368 -21.67 2.63 21.07
N SER A 369 -20.46 2.68 21.66
CA SER A 369 -19.93 3.88 22.30
C SER A 369 -19.51 4.95 21.28
N GLU A 370 -19.30 6.18 21.74
CA GLU A 370 -18.74 7.24 20.89
C GLU A 370 -17.32 6.89 20.39
N MET A 371 -16.60 6.00 21.07
CA MET A 371 -15.24 5.53 20.69
C MET A 371 -15.26 4.20 19.91
N ALA A 372 -16.41 3.71 19.44
CA ALA A 372 -16.47 2.46 18.69
C ALA A 372 -15.60 2.46 17.42
N GLU A 373 -15.36 3.64 16.83
CA GLU A 373 -14.56 3.79 15.61
C GLU A 373 -13.06 3.46 15.77
N VAL A 374 -12.53 3.41 16.99
CA VAL A 374 -11.13 3.05 17.22
C VAL A 374 -10.89 1.56 17.37
N ARG A 375 -11.95 0.77 17.55
CA ARG A 375 -11.87 -0.69 17.74
C ARG A 375 -11.09 -1.43 16.63
N PRO A 376 -11.15 -1.05 15.33
CA PRO A 376 -10.29 -1.64 14.29
C PRO A 376 -8.78 -1.51 14.54
N SER A 377 -8.37 -0.53 15.34
CA SER A 377 -6.98 -0.30 15.76
C SER A 377 -6.69 -0.86 17.16
N ILE A 378 -7.52 -1.77 17.66
CA ILE A 378 -7.32 -2.50 18.93
C ILE A 378 -7.26 -3.99 18.60
N PRO A 379 -6.11 -4.66 18.80
CA PRO A 379 -5.94 -6.03 18.38
C PRO A 379 -6.86 -6.97 19.16
N GLY A 380 -7.40 -7.98 18.48
CA GLY A 380 -8.29 -8.97 19.08
C GLY A 380 -9.77 -8.58 19.12
N THR A 381 -10.12 -7.33 18.81
CA THR A 381 -11.53 -6.96 18.64
C THR A 381 -12.13 -7.57 17.35
N PRO A 382 -13.45 -7.85 17.31
CA PRO A 382 -14.13 -8.30 16.09
C PRO A 382 -13.93 -7.35 14.88
N GLU A 383 -13.82 -6.05 15.13
CA GLU A 383 -13.62 -5.03 14.11
C GLU A 383 -12.20 -5.05 13.55
N ALA A 384 -11.19 -5.23 14.40
CA ALA A 384 -9.81 -5.44 13.95
C ALA A 384 -9.69 -6.72 13.13
N GLN A 385 -10.31 -7.81 13.58
CA GLN A 385 -10.37 -9.06 12.81
C GLN A 385 -11.06 -8.87 11.45
N THR A 386 -12.14 -8.08 11.39
CA THR A 386 -12.83 -7.77 10.14
C THR A 386 -11.92 -6.96 9.20
N ALA A 387 -11.26 -5.92 9.71
CA ALA A 387 -10.33 -5.10 8.95
C ALA A 387 -9.14 -5.91 8.41
N LEU A 388 -8.62 -6.86 9.20
CA LEU A 388 -7.58 -7.79 8.76
C LEU A 388 -8.05 -8.71 7.64
N LEU A 389 -9.26 -9.26 7.75
CA LEU A 389 -9.85 -10.09 6.69
C LEU A 389 -9.99 -9.31 5.38
N GLU A 390 -10.34 -8.02 5.44
CA GLU A 390 -10.40 -7.15 4.26
C GLU A 390 -9.05 -6.94 3.60
N GLN A 391 -7.95 -6.89 4.38
CA GLN A 391 -6.59 -6.69 3.84
C GLN A 391 -6.17 -7.76 2.85
N SER A 392 -6.94 -8.82 2.73
CA SER A 392 -6.57 -9.88 1.84
C SER A 392 -7.70 -10.52 1.06
N ILE A 393 -8.74 -9.69 0.86
CA ILE A 393 -9.66 -9.80 -0.26
C ILE A 393 -9.03 -9.06 -1.45
N PRO A 394 -8.68 -9.76 -2.55
CA PRO A 394 -8.20 -9.09 -3.74
C PRO A 394 -9.31 -8.32 -4.44
N GLN A 395 -8.96 -7.13 -4.91
CA GLN A 395 -9.74 -6.39 -5.90
C GLN A 395 -9.27 -6.85 -7.28
N THR A 396 -10.15 -7.42 -8.09
CA THR A 396 -9.79 -8.06 -9.36
C THR A 396 -10.36 -7.33 -10.58
N ALA A 397 -9.72 -7.53 -11.73
CA ALA A 397 -10.22 -7.10 -13.03
C ALA A 397 -9.77 -8.05 -14.14
N THR A 398 -10.53 -8.02 -15.25
CA THR A 398 -10.15 -8.67 -16.51
C THR A 398 -9.62 -7.60 -17.45
N ILE A 399 -8.39 -7.76 -17.92
CA ILE A 399 -7.71 -6.80 -18.78
C ILE A 399 -7.58 -7.37 -20.18
N ASP A 400 -8.12 -6.67 -21.18
CA ASP A 400 -7.88 -6.99 -22.59
C ASP A 400 -6.46 -6.57 -23.00
N ARG A 401 -5.68 -7.52 -23.52
CA ARG A 401 -4.25 -7.31 -23.86
C ARG A 401 -4.07 -6.42 -25.10
N ALA A 402 -5.03 -6.42 -26.01
CA ALA A 402 -5.01 -5.60 -27.21
C ALA A 402 -5.41 -4.15 -26.91
N GLU A 403 -6.35 -3.94 -25.99
CA GLU A 403 -6.86 -2.61 -25.64
C GLU A 403 -6.06 -1.90 -24.55
N ALA A 404 -5.54 -2.62 -23.56
CA ALA A 404 -4.77 -2.01 -22.49
C ALA A 404 -3.46 -1.41 -23.04
N LYS A 405 -3.23 -0.14 -22.73
CA LYS A 405 -2.05 0.63 -23.13
C LYS A 405 -1.59 1.47 -21.97
N THR A 406 -0.28 1.60 -21.86
CA THR A 406 0.38 2.56 -20.97
C THR A 406 1.44 3.32 -21.74
N SER A 407 1.76 4.52 -21.25
CA SER A 407 2.86 5.33 -21.76
C SER A 407 3.61 5.93 -20.59
N VAL A 408 4.94 5.85 -20.65
CA VAL A 408 5.82 6.37 -19.62
C VAL A 408 6.64 7.51 -20.21
N SER A 409 6.58 8.67 -19.55
CA SER A 409 7.39 9.85 -19.86
C SER A 409 8.33 10.15 -18.70
N TYR A 410 9.56 10.49 -19.00
CA TYR A 410 10.56 10.87 -18.01
C TYR A 410 10.89 12.35 -18.08
N ASP A 411 11.27 12.91 -16.94
CA ASP A 411 11.91 14.21 -16.87
C ASP A 411 13.38 14.09 -17.30
N GLY A 412 13.60 14.19 -18.62
CA GLY A 412 14.90 13.98 -19.26
C GLY A 412 15.15 12.51 -19.63
N ASN A 413 16.41 12.08 -19.55
CA ASN A 413 16.77 10.67 -19.79
C ASN A 413 16.31 9.80 -18.61
N PRO A 414 15.88 8.54 -18.81
CA PRO A 414 15.48 7.65 -17.71
C PRO A 414 16.59 7.49 -16.65
N GLN A 415 16.21 7.65 -15.38
CA GLN A 415 17.09 7.48 -14.22
C GLN A 415 16.49 6.46 -13.26
N PHE A 416 17.32 5.53 -12.80
CA PHE A 416 16.93 4.44 -11.91
C PHE A 416 17.83 4.43 -10.68
N GLU A 417 17.24 4.13 -9.53
CA GLU A 417 17.93 3.86 -8.27
C GLU A 417 17.75 2.40 -7.89
N GLU A 418 18.84 1.74 -7.48
CA GLU A 418 18.81 0.38 -6.98
C GLU A 418 18.21 0.34 -5.56
N ILE A 419 17.36 -0.64 -5.30
CA ILE A 419 16.83 -0.91 -3.97
C ILE A 419 17.84 -1.79 -3.23
N GLU A 420 18.42 -1.25 -2.16
CA GLU A 420 19.47 -1.91 -1.39
C GLU A 420 19.05 -3.32 -0.95
N GLY A 421 19.93 -4.29 -1.14
CA GLY A 421 19.67 -5.69 -0.78
C GLY A 421 18.86 -6.51 -1.80
N THR A 422 18.44 -5.92 -2.92
CA THR A 422 17.63 -6.60 -3.95
C THR A 422 18.24 -6.49 -5.35
N SER A 423 17.68 -7.21 -6.33
CA SER A 423 17.99 -7.05 -7.76
C SER A 423 17.08 -6.04 -8.47
N VAL A 424 16.25 -5.31 -7.71
CA VAL A 424 15.25 -4.38 -8.24
C VAL A 424 15.82 -2.96 -8.23
N ALA A 425 15.68 -2.26 -9.34
CA ALA A 425 15.83 -0.81 -9.39
C ALA A 425 14.51 -0.15 -9.77
N TYR A 426 14.27 1.09 -9.36
CA TYR A 426 13.05 1.82 -9.66
C TYR A 426 13.37 3.18 -10.28
N ALA A 427 12.49 3.66 -11.17
CA ALA A 427 12.68 4.94 -11.81
C ALA A 427 12.36 6.10 -10.87
N VAL A 428 13.23 7.10 -10.85
CA VAL A 428 13.06 8.27 -9.97
C VAL A 428 12.40 9.45 -10.67
N ASN A 429 12.63 9.62 -11.96
CA ASN A 429 12.26 10.82 -12.73
C ASN A 429 11.06 10.60 -13.65
N THR A 430 10.04 9.89 -13.17
CA THR A 430 8.76 9.68 -13.86
C THR A 430 7.62 9.67 -12.85
N ASP A 431 6.41 9.95 -13.31
CA ASP A 431 5.18 9.89 -12.51
C ASP A 431 4.59 8.48 -12.38
N LYS A 432 5.18 7.50 -13.09
CA LYS A 432 4.76 6.10 -13.05
C LYS A 432 5.70 5.27 -12.19
N THR A 433 5.19 4.20 -11.60
CA THR A 433 6.05 3.21 -10.93
C THR A 433 6.66 2.29 -11.97
N VAL A 434 7.90 2.59 -12.37
CA VAL A 434 8.67 1.76 -13.30
C VAL A 434 9.79 1.06 -12.55
N LEU A 435 9.89 -0.25 -12.71
CA LEU A 435 10.93 -1.10 -12.15
C LEU A 435 11.85 -1.60 -13.27
N LEU A 436 13.12 -1.82 -12.94
CA LEU A 436 14.09 -2.52 -13.76
C LEU A 436 14.51 -3.77 -12.98
N ILE A 437 14.18 -4.94 -13.51
CA ILE A 437 14.45 -6.24 -12.89
C ILE A 437 15.08 -7.13 -13.96
N ASN A 438 16.28 -7.66 -13.69
CA ASN A 438 16.99 -8.57 -14.61
C ASN A 438 17.07 -8.08 -16.08
N SER A 439 17.28 -6.78 -16.29
CA SER A 439 17.33 -6.10 -17.62
C SER A 439 15.98 -5.95 -18.35
N VAL A 440 14.87 -6.26 -17.70
CA VAL A 440 13.51 -6.01 -18.21
C VAL A 440 12.88 -4.85 -17.42
N TYR A 441 12.18 -3.98 -18.13
CA TYR A 441 11.44 -2.88 -17.52
C TYR A 441 10.01 -3.29 -17.28
N TYR A 442 9.50 -3.00 -16.09
CA TYR A 442 8.12 -3.23 -15.71
C TYR A 442 7.49 -1.90 -15.31
N VAL A 443 6.23 -1.66 -15.68
CA VAL A 443 5.46 -0.54 -15.14
C VAL A 443 4.18 -1.07 -14.53
N VAL A 444 3.84 -0.55 -13.35
CA VAL A 444 2.57 -0.83 -12.68
C VAL A 444 1.72 0.42 -12.76
N GLU A 445 0.60 0.32 -13.48
CA GLU A 445 -0.39 1.38 -13.60
C GLU A 445 -1.77 0.78 -13.36
N ASP A 446 -2.54 1.40 -12.46
CA ASP A 446 -3.88 0.93 -12.07
C ASP A 446 -3.92 -0.56 -11.69
N ALA A 447 -2.89 -1.01 -10.95
CA ALA A 447 -2.66 -2.41 -10.55
C ALA A 447 -2.47 -3.41 -11.71
N VAL A 448 -2.25 -2.93 -12.94
CA VAL A 448 -1.91 -3.74 -14.11
C VAL A 448 -0.41 -3.69 -14.36
N TRP A 449 0.20 -4.87 -14.54
CA TRP A 449 1.60 -4.99 -14.92
C TRP A 449 1.76 -4.89 -16.44
N PHE A 450 2.69 -4.04 -16.87
CA PHE A 450 3.19 -4.02 -18.24
C PHE A 450 4.70 -4.23 -18.23
N MET A 451 5.24 -4.75 -19.33
CA MET A 451 6.68 -4.98 -19.50
C MET A 451 7.21 -4.44 -20.83
N SER A 452 8.51 -4.20 -20.88
CA SER A 452 9.23 -3.77 -22.07
C SER A 452 10.74 -4.06 -21.97
N ASP A 453 11.39 -4.25 -23.12
CA ASP A 453 12.86 -4.28 -23.22
C ASP A 453 13.49 -2.88 -23.10
N LYS A 454 12.68 -1.82 -23.08
CA LYS A 454 13.14 -0.42 -23.04
C LYS A 454 12.40 0.38 -21.98
N PRO A 455 13.07 1.35 -21.33
CA PRO A 455 12.44 2.17 -20.29
C PRO A 455 11.32 3.05 -20.84
N THR A 456 11.25 3.28 -22.15
CA THR A 456 10.26 4.14 -22.82
C THR A 456 9.19 3.35 -23.59
N GLY A 457 9.16 2.02 -23.44
CA GLY A 457 8.30 1.16 -24.24
C GLY A 457 8.86 0.85 -25.65
N PRO A 458 8.06 0.19 -26.52
CA PRO A 458 6.63 -0.09 -26.35
C PRO A 458 6.35 -1.03 -25.18
N TRP A 459 5.22 -0.80 -24.50
CA TRP A 459 4.79 -1.56 -23.34
C TRP A 459 3.75 -2.60 -23.75
N GLU A 460 3.93 -3.83 -23.27
CA GLU A 460 2.96 -4.91 -23.43
C GLU A 460 2.42 -5.35 -22.08
N VAL A 461 1.16 -5.80 -22.03
CA VAL A 461 0.58 -6.34 -20.79
C VAL A 461 1.37 -7.58 -20.39
N CYS A 462 1.86 -7.55 -19.15
CA CYS A 462 2.63 -8.65 -18.60
C CYS A 462 1.69 -9.83 -18.29
N VAL A 463 2.20 -11.05 -18.46
CA VAL A 463 1.46 -12.29 -18.16
C VAL A 463 1.99 -13.03 -16.95
N ILE A 464 3.15 -12.62 -16.42
CA ILE A 464 3.82 -13.19 -15.25
C ILE A 464 4.34 -12.06 -14.39
N ARG A 465 3.96 -12.03 -13.11
CA ARG A 465 4.50 -11.07 -12.14
C ARG A 465 5.94 -11.46 -11.80
N PRO A 466 6.90 -10.52 -11.75
CA PRO A 466 8.28 -10.84 -11.34
C PRO A 466 8.33 -11.18 -9.84
N ASP A 467 9.02 -12.26 -9.46
CA ASP A 467 9.12 -12.70 -8.06
C ASP A 467 9.97 -11.74 -7.21
N GLU A 468 10.93 -11.04 -7.83
CA GLU A 468 11.84 -10.12 -7.14
C GLU A 468 11.11 -8.96 -6.45
N VAL A 469 9.86 -8.66 -6.83
CA VAL A 469 9.07 -7.58 -6.23
C VAL A 469 8.70 -7.88 -4.78
N ASP A 470 8.70 -9.16 -4.38
CA ASP A 470 8.43 -9.58 -2.99
C ASP A 470 9.56 -9.18 -2.04
N GLN A 471 10.75 -8.89 -2.57
CA GLN A 471 11.92 -8.46 -1.81
C GLN A 471 11.95 -6.95 -1.57
N ILE A 472 11.03 -6.17 -2.16
CA ILE A 472 11.01 -4.72 -2.00
C ILE A 472 10.68 -4.39 -0.53
N PRO A 473 11.57 -3.68 0.19
CA PRO A 473 11.37 -3.36 1.60
C PRO A 473 10.55 -2.07 1.76
N PRO A 474 9.95 -1.81 2.93
CA PRO A 474 9.10 -0.65 3.17
C PRO A 474 9.84 0.70 3.10
N GLU A 475 11.16 0.76 3.16
CA GLU A 475 11.94 1.99 2.90
C GLU A 475 11.91 2.42 1.42
N SER A 476 11.43 1.54 0.53
CA SER A 476 11.30 1.87 -0.89
C SER A 476 9.97 2.58 -1.19
N PRO A 477 9.96 3.68 -1.98
CA PRO A 477 8.73 4.37 -2.37
C PRO A 477 7.78 3.53 -3.23
N VAL A 478 8.26 2.41 -3.76
CA VAL A 478 7.50 1.50 -4.63
C VAL A 478 7.07 0.23 -3.90
N TYR A 479 7.19 0.18 -2.57
CA TYR A 479 6.81 -0.96 -1.73
C TYR A 479 5.39 -1.49 -2.00
N ASN A 480 4.44 -0.61 -2.30
CA ASN A 480 3.05 -0.98 -2.53
C ASN A 480 2.84 -1.89 -3.75
N VAL A 481 3.73 -1.88 -4.74
CA VAL A 481 3.55 -2.69 -5.97
C VAL A 481 3.68 -4.19 -5.74
N LYS A 482 4.29 -4.63 -4.63
CA LYS A 482 4.31 -6.06 -4.30
C LYS A 482 2.91 -6.60 -4.00
N TYR A 483 1.92 -5.75 -3.74
CA TYR A 483 0.56 -6.18 -3.49
C TYR A 483 -0.31 -6.27 -4.76
N THR A 484 0.29 -6.26 -5.96
CA THR A 484 -0.41 -6.47 -7.24
C THR A 484 -0.03 -7.84 -7.83
N TYR A 485 -1.01 -8.53 -8.39
CA TYR A 485 -0.94 -9.94 -8.76
C TYR A 485 -1.51 -10.18 -10.16
N ILE A 486 -0.95 -11.18 -10.84
CA ILE A 486 -1.49 -11.76 -12.07
C ILE A 486 -1.91 -13.19 -11.72
N TYR A 487 -3.20 -13.49 -11.83
CA TYR A 487 -3.74 -14.79 -11.46
C TYR A 487 -3.72 -15.78 -12.61
N GLU A 488 -4.12 -15.31 -13.79
CA GLU A 488 -4.23 -16.13 -14.99
C GLU A 488 -4.06 -15.25 -16.24
N SER A 489 -3.56 -15.86 -17.32
CA SER A 489 -3.48 -15.19 -18.61
C SER A 489 -3.89 -16.12 -19.76
N THR A 490 -4.55 -15.55 -20.75
CA THR A 490 -4.86 -16.18 -22.03
C THR A 490 -4.22 -15.37 -23.17
N PRO A 491 -4.32 -15.82 -24.44
CA PRO A 491 -3.88 -15.00 -25.57
C PRO A 491 -4.59 -13.64 -25.68
N GLU A 492 -5.82 -13.50 -25.18
CA GLU A 492 -6.66 -12.31 -25.35
C GLU A 492 -6.72 -11.44 -24.08
N VAL A 493 -6.83 -12.06 -22.91
CA VAL A 493 -7.05 -11.37 -21.62
C VAL A 493 -6.07 -11.80 -20.53
N VAL A 494 -5.84 -10.92 -19.56
CA VAL A 494 -5.13 -11.21 -18.30
C VAL A 494 -6.04 -10.91 -17.13
N TYR A 495 -6.13 -11.83 -16.18
CA TYR A 495 -6.84 -11.68 -14.93
C TYR A 495 -5.88 -11.19 -13.86
N VAL A 496 -6.10 -9.97 -13.39
CA VAL A 496 -5.23 -9.29 -12.42
C VAL A 496 -5.99 -8.96 -11.15
N GLY A 497 -5.27 -8.69 -10.08
CA GLY A 497 -5.85 -8.07 -8.91
C GLY A 497 -4.82 -7.48 -7.97
N TYR A 498 -5.28 -6.71 -7.00
CA TYR A 498 -4.43 -6.18 -5.94
C TYR A 498 -5.05 -6.39 -4.58
N LEU A 499 -4.18 -6.55 -3.58
CA LEU A 499 -4.57 -6.47 -2.17
C LEU A 499 -4.49 -5.01 -1.70
N PRO A 500 -5.23 -4.61 -0.65
CA PRO A 500 -5.22 -3.26 -0.09
C PRO A 500 -3.84 -2.65 0.22
N GLY A 501 -2.78 -3.45 0.37
CA GLY A 501 -1.39 -2.97 0.45
C GLY A 501 -0.94 -2.15 -0.77
N TYR A 502 -1.53 -2.37 -1.95
CA TYR A 502 -1.28 -1.54 -3.13
C TYR A 502 -1.80 -0.10 -2.95
N THR A 503 -2.85 0.03 -2.14
CA THR A 503 -3.45 1.29 -1.70
C THR A 503 -2.95 1.71 -0.31
N HIS A 504 -1.75 1.28 0.07
CA HIS A 504 -1.05 1.65 1.31
C HIS A 504 -1.75 1.24 2.62
N SER A 505 -2.60 0.22 2.58
CA SER A 505 -3.20 -0.37 3.77
C SER A 505 -2.44 -1.65 4.13
N TYR A 506 -1.76 -1.67 5.27
CA TYR A 506 -0.88 -2.77 5.69
C TYR A 506 -1.36 -3.40 6.99
N VAL A 507 -1.04 -4.68 7.18
CA VAL A 507 -1.27 -5.41 8.44
C VAL A 507 -0.09 -5.15 9.37
N TYR A 508 -0.36 -4.83 10.64
CA TYR A 508 0.64 -4.66 11.68
C TYR A 508 0.09 -5.07 13.04
N GLY A 509 0.76 -5.97 13.76
CA GLY A 509 0.42 -6.31 15.15
C GLY A 509 -1.06 -6.67 15.41
N GLY A 510 -1.73 -7.33 14.47
CA GLY A 510 -3.14 -7.70 14.60
C GLY A 510 -4.15 -6.57 14.31
N VAL A 511 -3.70 -5.47 13.73
CA VAL A 511 -4.52 -4.35 13.25
C VAL A 511 -4.12 -3.94 11.83
N VAL A 512 -4.80 -2.92 11.27
CA VAL A 512 -4.44 -2.32 9.99
C VAL A 512 -3.88 -0.91 10.18
N VAL A 513 -2.86 -0.57 9.41
CA VAL A 513 -2.19 0.73 9.43
C VAL A 513 -2.06 1.30 8.02
N TYR A 514 -2.08 2.63 7.91
CA TYR A 514 -1.85 3.30 6.63
C TYR A 514 -0.39 3.68 6.47
N GLY A 515 0.15 3.50 5.27
CA GLY A 515 1.52 3.88 4.93
C GLY A 515 2.57 3.08 5.70
N THR A 516 3.83 3.23 5.30
CA THR A 516 4.98 2.53 5.91
C THR A 516 5.63 3.34 7.02
N GLY A 517 5.23 4.60 7.21
CA GLY A 517 5.85 5.57 8.12
C GLY A 517 7.16 6.18 7.64
N TYR A 518 7.80 5.63 6.60
CA TYR A 518 9.04 6.18 6.05
C TYR A 518 8.80 7.45 5.23
N TYR A 519 9.80 8.33 5.24
CA TYR A 519 9.90 9.43 4.30
C TYR A 519 10.59 8.96 3.02
N TYR A 520 10.00 9.23 1.87
CA TYR A 520 10.60 8.94 0.58
C TYR A 520 10.95 10.23 -0.15
N GLN A 521 12.17 10.29 -0.67
CA GLN A 521 12.62 11.47 -1.39
C GLN A 521 11.83 11.65 -2.71
N PRO A 522 11.21 12.84 -2.93
CA PRO A 522 10.54 13.15 -4.18
C PRO A 522 11.55 13.47 -5.28
N TRP A 523 11.07 13.48 -6.53
CA TRP A 523 11.85 13.97 -7.67
C TRP A 523 11.54 15.44 -7.95
N TYR A 524 12.60 16.20 -8.23
CA TYR A 524 12.47 17.55 -8.77
C TYR A 524 13.47 17.80 -9.90
N GLY A 525 12.92 18.15 -11.07
CA GLY A 525 13.66 18.63 -12.24
C GLY A 525 12.85 19.70 -12.98
N ALA A 526 12.44 19.44 -14.22
CA ALA A 526 11.44 20.27 -14.88
C ALA A 526 10.05 20.10 -14.23
N TYR A 527 9.80 18.90 -13.70
CA TYR A 527 8.58 18.50 -13.00
C TYR A 527 8.88 18.13 -11.56
N TYR A 528 7.83 18.13 -10.73
CA TYR A 528 7.87 17.61 -9.37
C TYR A 528 7.05 16.32 -9.31
N TYR A 529 7.68 15.22 -8.90
CA TYR A 529 7.00 13.95 -8.68
C TYR A 529 7.01 13.62 -7.18
N PRO A 530 5.87 13.84 -6.49
CA PRO A 530 5.73 13.52 -5.08
C PRO A 530 5.73 12.01 -4.83
N ARG A 531 6.01 11.62 -3.59
CA ARG A 531 5.96 10.22 -3.13
C ARG A 531 4.79 10.00 -2.16
N PRO A 532 4.37 8.73 -1.96
CA PRO A 532 3.39 8.41 -0.93
C PRO A 532 3.85 8.90 0.46
N VAL A 533 2.92 9.39 1.26
CA VAL A 533 3.18 9.90 2.61
C VAL A 533 2.29 9.19 3.63
N THR A 534 2.77 9.04 4.85
CA THR A 534 1.99 8.47 5.97
C THR A 534 1.36 9.56 6.84
N TRP A 535 2.05 10.69 6.99
CA TRP A 535 1.74 11.75 7.96
C TRP A 535 1.43 13.08 7.28
N GLY A 536 0.74 13.98 7.98
CA GLY A 536 0.50 15.36 7.58
C GLY A 536 -0.88 15.63 6.97
N TYR A 537 -1.72 14.61 6.93
CA TYR A 537 -3.02 14.65 6.24
C TYR A 537 -4.13 13.93 7.02
N GLY A 538 -3.98 13.83 8.35
CA GLY A 538 -5.07 13.39 9.25
C GLY A 538 -5.66 12.03 8.86
N VAL A 539 -4.79 11.08 8.52
CA VAL A 539 -5.20 9.78 8.00
C VAL A 539 -5.94 8.99 9.09
N HIS A 540 -7.15 8.56 8.78
CA HIS A 540 -8.00 7.81 9.71
C HIS A 540 -8.68 6.64 9.00
N TYR A 541 -8.86 5.55 9.72
CA TYR A 541 -9.57 4.38 9.21
C TYR A 541 -11.04 4.45 9.62
N ASN A 542 -11.94 4.20 8.66
CA ASN A 542 -13.35 4.01 8.92
C ASN A 542 -13.75 2.62 8.41
N PRO A 543 -14.32 1.74 9.25
CA PRO A 543 -14.74 0.40 8.85
C PRO A 543 -15.73 0.33 7.68
N TYR A 544 -16.40 1.45 7.36
CA TYR A 544 -17.42 1.51 6.32
C TYR A 544 -16.86 2.06 4.99
N SER A 545 -15.92 3.00 5.04
CA SER A 545 -15.39 3.68 3.86
C SER A 545 -13.91 3.44 3.61
N GLY A 546 -13.23 2.69 4.49
CA GLY A 546 -11.79 2.52 4.47
C GLY A 546 -11.03 3.76 4.94
N TRP A 547 -9.81 3.93 4.45
CA TRP A 547 -8.95 5.06 4.78
C TRP A 547 -9.48 6.38 4.23
N GLY A 548 -9.53 7.39 5.11
CA GLY A 548 -9.87 8.77 4.81
C GLY A 548 -8.77 9.73 5.25
N PHE A 549 -8.82 10.94 4.72
CA PHE A 549 -7.87 12.03 5.01
C PHE A 549 -8.63 13.23 5.56
N SER A 550 -8.08 13.86 6.59
CA SER A 550 -8.58 15.13 7.12
C SER A 550 -7.50 16.20 7.00
N PHE A 551 -7.90 17.43 6.68
CA PHE A 551 -6.97 18.52 6.38
C PHE A 551 -6.96 19.60 7.47
N GLY A 552 -7.28 19.21 8.70
CA GLY A 552 -7.44 20.10 9.86
C GLY A 552 -8.70 20.97 9.76
N ILE A 553 -8.70 21.89 8.79
CA ILE A 553 -9.86 22.74 8.45
C ILE A 553 -10.27 22.41 7.02
N SER A 554 -11.57 22.19 6.85
CA SER A 554 -12.20 21.68 5.64
C SER A 554 -12.02 22.57 4.39
N TYR A 555 -12.54 22.07 3.26
CA TYR A 555 -12.42 22.53 1.87
C TYR A 555 -11.96 24.00 1.64
N GLY A 556 -10.99 24.16 0.73
CA GLY A 556 -10.50 25.46 0.27
C GLY A 556 -9.03 25.76 0.62
N TRP A 557 -8.36 24.88 1.35
CA TRP A 557 -6.93 25.01 1.73
C TRP A 557 -5.99 24.21 0.84
N ILE A 558 -6.43 23.04 0.38
CA ILE A 558 -5.65 22.15 -0.48
C ILE A 558 -6.16 22.24 -1.91
N GLY A 559 -5.24 22.42 -2.85
CA GLY A 559 -5.53 22.37 -4.27
C GLY A 559 -4.73 21.28 -4.97
N TRP A 560 -5.34 20.11 -5.15
CA TRP A 560 -4.73 18.99 -5.90
C TRP A 560 -4.53 19.30 -7.40
N GLY A 561 -5.08 20.44 -7.88
CA GLY A 561 -4.90 20.97 -9.23
C GLY A 561 -4.09 22.27 -9.31
N PHE A 562 -3.53 22.76 -8.19
CA PHE A 562 -2.87 24.08 -8.10
C PHE A 562 -1.64 24.24 -9.00
N HIS A 563 -0.95 23.14 -9.31
CA HIS A 563 0.21 23.19 -10.17
C HIS A 563 -0.19 23.33 -11.64
N PRO A 564 0.58 24.08 -12.47
CA PRO A 564 0.34 24.16 -13.93
C PRO A 564 0.34 22.78 -14.62
N TYR A 565 0.81 21.75 -13.93
CA TYR A 565 0.70 20.34 -14.28
C TYR A 565 -0.37 19.69 -13.39
N ARG A 566 -1.65 19.92 -13.68
CA ARG A 566 -2.80 19.37 -12.92
C ARG A 566 -2.67 17.86 -12.70
N ARG A 567 -2.19 17.43 -11.53
CA ARG A 567 -1.97 16.03 -11.16
C ARG A 567 -2.18 15.87 -9.66
N ALA A 568 -2.79 14.75 -9.27
CA ALA A 568 -2.94 14.39 -7.86
C ALA A 568 -1.56 14.35 -7.18
N TYR A 569 -1.49 14.95 -5.99
CA TYR A 569 -0.23 15.13 -5.26
C TYR A 569 0.23 13.87 -4.53
N TRP A 570 -0.62 12.90 -4.18
CA TRP A 570 -0.19 11.49 -4.04
C TRP A 570 -1.39 10.54 -4.05
N GLY A 571 -1.09 9.24 -4.20
CA GLY A 571 -2.02 8.16 -3.90
C GLY A 571 -2.86 7.69 -5.10
N PRO A 572 -3.32 6.42 -5.11
CA PRO A 572 -4.24 5.92 -6.13
C PRO A 572 -5.51 6.76 -6.26
N ARG A 573 -6.01 6.86 -7.50
CA ARG A 573 -7.33 7.41 -7.82
C ARG A 573 -8.37 6.52 -7.15
N GLY A 574 -8.99 7.01 -6.08
CA GLY A 574 -9.97 6.22 -5.31
C GLY A 574 -10.04 6.55 -3.83
N TYR A 575 -9.09 7.34 -3.28
CA TYR A 575 -9.23 7.80 -1.90
C TYR A 575 -10.43 8.71 -1.74
N HIS A 576 -11.29 8.33 -0.79
CA HIS A 576 -12.47 9.09 -0.43
C HIS A 576 -12.04 10.24 0.46
N ARG A 577 -12.71 11.39 0.27
CA ARG A 577 -12.64 12.51 1.21
C ARG A 577 -13.34 12.06 2.48
N GLY A 578 -12.58 11.52 3.42
CA GLY A 578 -13.08 11.13 4.74
C GLY A 578 -13.39 12.38 5.55
N TYR A 579 -14.65 12.77 5.64
CA TYR A 579 -15.08 13.91 6.44
C TYR A 579 -15.59 13.46 7.81
N ARG A 580 -14.87 13.83 8.88
CA ARG A 580 -15.44 13.92 10.24
C ARG A 580 -16.15 15.29 10.33
N HIS A 581 -17.48 15.31 10.41
CA HIS A 581 -18.22 16.58 10.47
C HIS A 581 -18.12 17.25 11.85
N GLY A 582 -17.16 18.14 12.04
CA GLY A 582 -17.02 18.98 13.24
C GLY A 582 -16.74 18.21 14.53
N TYR A 583 -16.71 18.91 15.66
CA TYR A 583 -16.51 18.33 17.01
C TYR A 583 -17.63 17.35 17.45
N ASN A 584 -18.64 17.12 16.62
CA ASN A 584 -19.62 16.05 16.82
C ASN A 584 -19.30 14.95 15.83
N ARG A 585 -18.64 13.88 16.28
CA ARG A 585 -18.33 12.65 15.52
C ARG A 585 -19.47 12.31 14.54
N GLY A 586 -19.25 12.67 13.28
CA GLY A 586 -20.30 12.96 12.30
C GLY A 586 -21.09 11.78 11.75
N TYR A 587 -21.19 10.66 12.45
CA TYR A 587 -21.83 9.45 11.95
C TYR A 587 -22.76 8.77 12.97
N ARG A 588 -23.54 9.56 13.70
CA ARG A 588 -24.58 9.11 14.65
C ARG A 588 -25.72 8.28 14.03
N HIS A 589 -25.80 8.12 12.71
CA HIS A 589 -26.91 7.41 12.04
C HIS A 589 -26.60 5.94 11.68
N GLY A 590 -25.33 5.59 11.43
CA GLY A 590 -24.92 4.19 11.16
C GLY A 590 -24.89 3.33 12.43
N ALA A 591 -24.33 3.88 13.52
CA ALA A 591 -24.25 3.22 14.82
C ALA A 591 -25.63 2.79 15.37
N ARG A 592 -26.69 3.57 15.11
CA ARG A 592 -28.07 3.24 15.54
C ARG A 592 -28.67 2.00 14.86
N ARG A 593 -28.03 1.45 13.81
CA ARG A 593 -28.47 0.25 13.09
C ARG A 593 -27.48 -0.92 13.21
N GLY A 594 -26.41 -0.76 14.00
CA GLY A 594 -25.35 -1.75 14.20
C GLY A 594 -24.27 -1.74 13.11
N TYR A 595 -23.05 -2.12 13.49
CA TYR A 595 -21.85 -2.20 12.64
C TYR A 595 -22.11 -2.89 11.30
N SER A 596 -22.80 -4.04 11.32
CA SER A 596 -23.16 -4.82 10.11
C SER A 596 -24.03 -4.06 9.10
N ALA A 597 -24.94 -3.18 9.56
CA ALA A 597 -25.83 -2.41 8.66
C ALA A 597 -25.14 -1.16 8.09
N GLY A 598 -24.23 -0.53 8.86
CA GLY A 598 -23.36 0.54 8.38
C GLY A 598 -22.37 0.04 7.32
N TYR A 599 -21.79 -1.13 7.55
CA TYR A 599 -20.88 -1.83 6.65
C TYR A 599 -21.48 -2.09 5.27
N ARG A 600 -22.72 -2.61 5.20
CA ARG A 600 -23.44 -2.82 3.93
C ARG A 600 -23.74 -1.53 3.16
N ALA A 601 -23.86 -0.40 3.84
CA ALA A 601 -24.11 0.90 3.21
C ALA A 601 -22.81 1.53 2.65
N GLY A 602 -21.69 1.36 3.37
CA GLY A 602 -20.36 1.78 2.93
C GLY A 602 -19.90 1.07 1.66
N GLN A 603 -20.07 -0.26 1.60
CA GLN A 603 -19.73 -1.06 0.42
C GLN A 603 -20.53 -0.68 -0.84
N ARG A 604 -21.75 -0.15 -0.71
CA ARG A 604 -22.57 0.28 -1.86
C ARG A 604 -22.08 1.60 -2.47
N ASN A 605 -21.31 2.40 -1.73
CA ASN A 605 -20.69 3.64 -2.21
C ASN A 605 -19.23 3.43 -2.67
N SER A 606 -18.57 2.35 -2.26
CA SER A 606 -17.17 2.04 -2.61
C SER A 606 -16.97 1.47 -4.03
N ASN A 607 -17.91 1.69 -4.96
CA ASN A 607 -17.88 1.24 -6.36
C ASN A 607 -16.81 1.94 -7.24
N ARG A 608 -15.71 2.41 -6.65
CA ARG A 608 -14.52 2.90 -7.36
C ARG A 608 -13.29 2.24 -6.78
N ASN A 609 -13.12 0.96 -7.11
CA ASN A 609 -11.82 0.31 -7.00
C ASN A 609 -10.89 0.93 -8.06
N VAL A 610 -9.58 0.68 -7.98
CA VAL A 610 -8.59 1.24 -8.95
C VAL A 610 -8.95 0.97 -10.43
N TYR A 611 -9.81 -0.01 -10.71
CA TYR A 611 -10.28 -0.34 -12.06
C TYR A 611 -11.53 0.45 -12.53
N ASN A 612 -12.18 1.25 -11.67
CA ASN A 612 -13.47 1.92 -11.96
C ASN A 612 -13.53 3.43 -11.65
#